data_AF-X6LYC8-F1
#
_entry.id   AF-X6LYC8-F1
#
_cell.length_a   1.000
_cell.length_b   1.000
_cell.length_c   1.000
_cell.angle_alpha   90.00
_cell.angle_beta   90.00
_cell.angle_gamma   90.00
#
_symmetry.space_group_name_H-M   'P 1'
#
loop_
_entity.id
_entity.type
_entity.pdbx_description
1 polymer ?
#
loop_
_entity_poly.entity_id
_entity_poly.type
_entity_poly.pdbx_seq_one_letter_code
_entity_poly.pdbx_strand_id
1 'polypeptide(L)'
;MSFEYFDVEQEFNSFQIIWKDKFMQTFREPLNPYSMTMRQGLENLEDKLLRKEQVFFGVDETAQFECMFNDCRPPLSSDMDTNILLHDMYKHLPSYPQVEVLWNLFYNTIVQYKHTINPEIEKREIQKNSKLTNMKSISNERAEFNPLLFECDVHKIKIIEDLFFSKYFTNKNKMKALLHEIIKNGYLCDLIYEQEITSKKARTKMHEKIKKESNLIRIIRKN
;
A
#
# COMPACT_ATOMS: atom_id res chain seq x y z
N MET A 1 -43.94 2.55 21.69
CA MET A 1 -43.37 2.39 20.34
C MET A 1 -42.75 3.73 19.99
N SER A 2 -41.50 3.91 20.41
CA SER A 2 -40.72 5.15 20.28
C SER A 2 -39.95 5.08 18.97
N PHE A 3 -40.23 6.02 18.07
CA PHE A 3 -39.42 6.22 16.87
C PHE A 3 -38.21 7.06 17.28
N GLU A 4 -37.05 6.42 17.39
CA GLU A 4 -35.77 7.12 17.38
C GLU A 4 -35.61 7.73 15.98
N TYR A 5 -35.87 9.03 15.89
CA TYR A 5 -35.41 9.83 14.77
C TYR A 5 -33.87 9.86 14.86
N PHE A 6 -33.21 9.09 14.00
CA PHE A 6 -31.84 9.40 13.61
C PHE A 6 -31.89 10.72 12.86
N ASP A 7 -31.54 11.80 13.55
CA ASP A 7 -31.16 13.06 12.93
C ASP A 7 -29.92 12.74 12.11
N VAL A 8 -30.10 12.44 10.82
CA VAL A 8 -29.01 12.42 9.86
C VAL A 8 -28.63 13.87 9.74
N GLU A 9 -27.67 14.31 10.56
CA GLU A 9 -26.98 15.57 10.37
C GLU A 9 -26.56 15.61 8.91
N GLN A 10 -27.35 16.32 8.11
CA GLN A 10 -27.09 16.56 6.71
C GLN A 10 -25.81 17.38 6.74
N GLU A 11 -24.66 16.73 6.50
CA GLU A 11 -23.33 17.37 6.52
C GLU A 11 -23.45 18.69 5.76
N PHE A 12 -23.41 19.80 6.50
CA PHE A 12 -23.81 21.12 6.03
C PHE A 12 -22.90 21.66 4.89
N ASN A 13 -21.92 20.87 4.46
CA ASN A 13 -21.00 21.11 3.36
C ASN A 13 -20.86 19.85 2.49
N SER A 14 -21.82 19.67 1.61
CA SER A 14 -21.89 18.62 0.57
C SER A 14 -20.89 18.78 -0.60
N PHE A 15 -19.96 19.73 -0.50
CA PHE A 15 -18.94 19.91 -1.54
C PHE A 15 -17.87 18.84 -1.36
N GLN A 16 -17.93 17.81 -2.20
CA GLN A 16 -17.05 16.66 -2.11
C GLN A 16 -16.04 16.69 -3.24
N ILE A 17 -14.77 16.64 -2.89
CA ILE A 17 -13.70 16.39 -3.84
C ILE A 17 -13.52 14.90 -3.98
N ILE A 18 -13.64 14.44 -5.22
CA ILE A 18 -13.30 13.10 -5.62
C ILE A 18 -11.89 13.14 -6.19
N TRP A 19 -11.02 12.25 -5.73
CA TRP A 19 -9.70 12.06 -6.34
C TRP A 19 -9.35 10.58 -6.39
N LYS A 20 -8.41 10.22 -7.26
CA LYS A 20 -7.96 8.84 -7.44
C LYS A 20 -6.47 8.72 -7.16
N ASP A 21 -6.06 7.64 -6.50
CA ASP A 21 -4.64 7.34 -6.30
C ASP A 21 -4.03 6.56 -7.47
N LYS A 22 -2.73 6.24 -7.35
CA LYS A 22 -1.98 5.38 -8.30
C LYS A 22 -2.57 3.98 -8.49
N PHE A 23 -3.40 3.51 -7.57
CA PHE A 23 -4.10 2.23 -7.63
C PHE A 23 -5.54 2.36 -8.15
N MET A 24 -5.93 3.54 -8.67
CA MET A 24 -7.27 3.87 -9.13
C MET A 24 -8.34 3.81 -8.03
N GLN A 25 -7.94 3.80 -6.76
CA GLN A 25 -8.86 3.89 -5.65
C GLN A 25 -9.46 5.28 -5.59
N THR A 26 -10.79 5.36 -5.50
CA THR A 26 -11.50 6.62 -5.45
C THR A 26 -11.70 7.03 -3.99
N PHE A 27 -11.25 8.24 -3.65
CA PHE A 27 -11.43 8.87 -2.36
C PHE A 27 -12.39 10.04 -2.47
N ARG A 28 -13.13 10.30 -1.39
CA ARG A 28 -14.05 11.41 -1.24
C ARG A 28 -13.59 12.22 -0.04
N GLU A 29 -13.40 13.51 -0.25
CA GLU A 29 -12.93 14.43 0.77
C GLU A 29 -13.87 15.63 0.84
N PRO A 30 -14.60 15.83 1.95
CA PRO A 30 -15.46 16.99 2.10
C PRO A 30 -14.60 18.24 2.36
N LEU A 31 -14.74 19.27 1.52
CA LEU A 31 -14.14 20.58 1.75
C LEU A 31 -15.22 21.64 1.94
N ASN A 32 -14.93 22.66 2.74
CA ASN A 32 -15.83 23.81 2.85
C ASN A 32 -15.51 24.83 1.75
N PRO A 33 -16.39 25.01 0.74
CA PRO A 33 -16.06 25.85 -0.39
C PRO A 33 -16.09 27.35 -0.04
N TYR A 34 -16.78 27.74 1.04
CA TYR A 34 -16.93 29.14 1.45
C TYR A 34 -15.75 29.69 2.26
N SER A 35 -14.96 28.81 2.87
CA SER A 35 -13.85 29.20 3.74
C SER A 35 -12.48 28.79 3.23
N MET A 36 -12.41 28.02 2.15
CA MET A 36 -11.18 27.39 1.66
C MET A 36 -10.86 27.87 0.25
N THR A 37 -9.61 28.24 0.04
CA THR A 37 -9.07 28.52 -1.30
C THR A 37 -8.68 27.24 -2.02
N MET A 38 -8.50 27.32 -3.35
CA MET A 38 -7.97 26.19 -4.12
C MET A 38 -6.63 25.70 -3.57
N ARG A 39 -5.73 26.63 -3.25
CA ARG A 39 -4.42 26.33 -2.65
C ARG A 39 -4.56 25.58 -1.33
N GLN A 40 -5.37 26.09 -0.40
CA GLN A 40 -5.59 25.43 0.89
C GLN A 40 -6.22 24.04 0.73
N GLY A 41 -7.13 23.89 -0.23
CA GLY A 41 -7.72 22.59 -0.57
C GLY A 41 -6.68 21.59 -1.07
N LEU A 42 -5.76 22.03 -1.93
CA LEU A 42 -4.66 21.22 -2.44
C LEU A 42 -3.66 20.84 -1.34
N GLU A 43 -3.24 21.79 -0.51
CA GLU A 43 -2.36 21.55 0.63
C GLU A 43 -2.96 20.54 1.63
N ASN A 44 -4.26 20.68 1.95
CA ASN A 44 -4.96 19.73 2.83
C ASN A 44 -5.00 18.32 2.23
N LEU A 45 -5.19 18.20 0.91
CA LEU A 45 -5.16 16.90 0.22
C LEU A 45 -3.75 16.30 0.20
N GLU A 46 -2.73 17.11 -0.03
CA GLU A 46 -1.32 16.71 0.04
C GLU A 46 -0.96 16.18 1.43
N ASP A 47 -1.28 16.92 2.50
CA ASP A 47 -1.02 16.51 3.88
C ASP A 47 -1.75 15.20 4.26
N LYS A 48 -2.97 15.01 3.76
CA LYS A 48 -3.73 13.76 3.97
C LYS A 48 -3.13 12.59 3.19
N LEU A 49 -2.70 12.83 1.95
CA LEU A 49 -2.01 11.86 1.12
C LEU A 49 -0.69 11.42 1.75
N LEU A 50 0.13 12.38 2.18
CA LEU A 50 1.41 12.12 2.81
C LEU A 50 1.25 11.30 4.09
N ARG A 51 0.30 11.66 4.96
CA ARG A 51 0.00 10.87 6.18
C ARG A 51 -0.43 9.44 5.87
N LYS A 52 -1.21 9.22 4.80
CA LYS A 52 -1.56 7.87 4.36
C LYS A 52 -0.32 7.12 3.88
N GLU A 53 0.49 7.71 3.01
CA GLU A 53 1.69 7.07 2.47
C GLU A 53 2.74 6.80 3.56
N GLN A 54 2.87 7.68 4.56
CA GLN A 54 3.65 7.46 5.78
C GLN A 54 3.23 6.16 6.49
N VAL A 55 1.92 5.99 6.71
CA VAL A 55 1.37 4.79 7.36
C VAL A 55 1.57 3.52 6.52
N PHE A 56 1.44 3.61 5.19
CA PHE A 56 1.50 2.44 4.32
C PHE A 56 2.91 2.02 3.93
N PHE A 57 3.80 2.99 3.69
CA PHE A 57 5.08 2.76 3.04
C PHE A 57 6.26 3.33 3.82
N GLY A 58 6.03 3.95 4.99
CA GLY A 58 7.10 4.60 5.75
C GLY A 58 7.75 5.75 4.98
N VAL A 59 6.99 6.39 4.09
CA VAL A 59 7.40 7.61 3.37
C VAL A 59 7.67 8.72 4.37
N ASP A 60 8.64 9.59 4.09
CA ASP A 60 8.90 10.74 4.94
C ASP A 60 8.37 12.03 4.33
N GLU A 61 8.59 12.21 3.02
CA GLU A 61 8.40 13.48 2.33
C GLU A 61 7.71 13.30 0.97
N THR A 62 6.93 14.31 0.57
CA THR A 62 6.39 14.42 -0.78
C THR A 62 7.47 15.01 -1.69
N ALA A 63 7.78 14.31 -2.78
CA ALA A 63 8.75 14.77 -3.77
C ALA A 63 8.12 15.68 -4.83
N GLN A 64 6.89 15.36 -5.19
CA GLN A 64 6.13 16.09 -6.18
C GLN A 64 4.64 15.96 -5.86
N PHE A 65 3.92 17.06 -5.95
CA PHE A 65 2.48 17.12 -5.85
C PHE A 65 1.96 18.12 -6.87
N GLU A 66 1.08 17.68 -7.76
CA GLU A 66 0.55 18.48 -8.86
C GLU A 66 -0.91 18.12 -9.13
N CYS A 67 -1.72 19.14 -9.41
CA CYS A 67 -3.11 18.93 -9.81
C CYS A 67 -3.22 19.14 -11.32
N MET A 68 -3.66 18.11 -12.04
CA MET A 68 -3.83 18.14 -13.49
C MET A 68 -5.14 18.83 -13.84
N PHE A 69 -5.16 20.17 -13.82
CA PHE A 69 -6.35 21.00 -13.98
C PHE A 69 -7.19 20.70 -15.23
N ASN A 70 -6.54 20.30 -16.33
CA ASN A 70 -7.20 19.92 -17.59
C ASN A 70 -8.03 18.62 -17.48
N ASP A 71 -7.70 17.75 -16.53
CA ASP A 71 -8.36 16.47 -16.31
C ASP A 71 -9.42 16.53 -15.19
N CYS A 72 -9.48 17.65 -14.47
CA CYS A 72 -10.49 17.89 -13.44
C CYS A 72 -11.90 17.97 -14.04
N ARG A 73 -12.92 17.69 -13.22
CA ARG A 73 -14.33 17.84 -13.62
C ARG A 73 -15.08 18.69 -12.59
N PRO A 74 -15.57 19.88 -12.97
CA PRO A 74 -15.37 20.54 -14.28
C PRO A 74 -13.88 20.87 -14.55
N PRO A 75 -13.47 21.01 -15.82
CA PRO A 75 -12.11 21.43 -16.16
C PRO A 75 -11.79 22.79 -15.54
N LEU A 76 -10.60 22.91 -14.99
CA LEU A 76 -10.08 24.15 -14.44
C LEU A 76 -9.11 24.80 -15.43
N SER A 77 -9.08 26.12 -15.46
CA SER A 77 -8.07 26.84 -16.24
C SER A 77 -6.70 26.70 -15.57
N SER A 78 -5.66 26.41 -16.35
CA SER A 78 -4.27 26.37 -15.88
C SER A 78 -3.77 27.70 -15.34
N ASP A 79 -4.35 28.80 -15.83
CA ASP A 79 -3.91 30.17 -15.55
C ASP A 79 -4.68 30.79 -14.38
N MET A 80 -5.48 29.98 -13.67
CA MET A 80 -6.28 30.43 -12.55
C MET A 80 -5.41 30.72 -11.31
N ASP A 81 -5.69 31.83 -10.64
CA ASP A 81 -5.08 32.12 -9.34
C ASP A 81 -5.53 31.09 -8.29
N THR A 82 -4.57 30.36 -7.72
CA THR A 82 -4.82 29.35 -6.69
C THR A 82 -5.32 29.92 -5.36
N ASN A 83 -5.24 31.25 -5.17
CA ASN A 83 -5.76 31.91 -3.99
C ASN A 83 -7.26 32.21 -4.06
N ILE A 84 -7.94 31.86 -5.15
CA ILE A 84 -9.40 32.03 -5.28
C ILE A 84 -10.12 31.03 -4.37
N LEU A 85 -11.23 31.48 -3.75
CA LEU A 85 -12.11 30.62 -2.96
C LEU A 85 -12.75 29.55 -3.84
N LEU A 86 -12.86 28.33 -3.32
CA LEU A 86 -13.55 27.24 -4.01
C LEU A 86 -15.00 27.63 -4.36
N HIS A 87 -15.67 28.42 -3.51
CA HIS A 87 -16.98 28.98 -3.80
C HIS A 87 -16.99 29.78 -5.10
N ASP A 88 -16.05 30.71 -5.27
CA ASP A 88 -16.01 31.55 -6.47
C ASP A 88 -15.73 30.76 -7.74
N MET A 89 -15.00 29.65 -7.63
CA MET A 89 -14.71 28.74 -8.75
C MET A 89 -15.93 27.92 -9.16
N TYR A 90 -16.69 27.41 -8.19
CA TYR A 90 -17.71 26.39 -8.45
C TYR A 90 -19.16 26.86 -8.27
N LYS A 91 -19.40 28.11 -7.83
CA LYS A 91 -20.75 28.68 -7.62
C LYS A 91 -21.66 28.65 -8.85
N HIS A 92 -21.07 28.53 -10.04
CA HIS A 92 -21.80 28.48 -11.31
C HIS A 92 -22.23 27.06 -11.69
N LEU A 93 -21.79 26.03 -10.94
CA LEU A 93 -22.19 24.65 -11.21
C LEU A 93 -23.66 24.41 -10.81
N PRO A 94 -24.38 23.58 -11.57
CA PRO A 94 -25.71 23.13 -11.17
C PRO A 94 -25.61 22.40 -9.83
N SER A 95 -26.58 22.66 -8.94
CA SER A 95 -26.67 22.06 -7.61
C SER A 95 -25.57 22.48 -6.62
N TYR A 96 -24.78 23.53 -6.88
CA TYR A 96 -23.87 24.07 -5.87
C TYR A 96 -24.63 24.51 -4.59
N PRO A 97 -24.15 24.21 -3.37
CA PRO A 97 -22.87 23.56 -3.02
C PRO A 97 -22.93 22.01 -2.93
N GLN A 98 -24.07 21.39 -3.23
CA GLN A 98 -24.28 19.94 -3.32
C GLN A 98 -23.74 19.38 -4.63
N VAL A 99 -22.43 19.51 -4.82
CA VAL A 99 -21.74 19.07 -6.05
C VAL A 99 -20.51 18.22 -5.73
N GLU A 100 -20.31 17.19 -6.54
CA GLU A 100 -19.09 16.37 -6.56
C GLU A 100 -18.15 16.91 -7.64
N VAL A 101 -16.95 17.31 -7.22
CA VAL A 101 -15.91 17.81 -8.13
C VAL A 101 -14.79 16.79 -8.20
N LEU A 102 -14.35 16.42 -9.39
CA LEU A 102 -13.23 15.50 -9.58
C LEU A 102 -11.93 16.29 -9.71
N TRP A 103 -10.99 16.07 -8.81
CA TRP A 103 -9.62 16.56 -8.93
C TRP A 103 -8.70 15.41 -9.34
N ASN A 104 -7.95 15.61 -10.42
CA ASN A 104 -6.95 14.66 -10.85
C ASN A 104 -5.60 15.06 -10.25
N LEU A 105 -5.11 14.28 -9.28
CA LEU A 105 -3.90 14.56 -8.54
C LEU A 105 -2.77 13.64 -9.01
N PHE A 106 -1.62 14.22 -9.28
CA PHE A 106 -0.37 13.52 -9.49
C PHE A 106 0.53 13.74 -8.27
N TYR A 107 1.00 12.67 -7.64
CA TYR A 107 1.88 12.79 -6.49
C TYR A 107 2.96 11.69 -6.50
N ASN A 108 4.16 12.07 -6.06
CA ASN A 108 5.30 11.17 -5.85
C ASN A 108 5.85 11.38 -4.45
N THR A 109 6.21 10.29 -3.79
CA THR A 109 6.73 10.30 -2.42
C THR A 109 8.14 9.70 -2.36
N ILE A 110 8.94 10.17 -1.40
CA ILE A 110 10.29 9.66 -1.14
C ILE A 110 10.37 9.17 0.30
N VAL A 111 11.03 8.01 0.47
CA VAL A 111 11.48 7.51 1.76
C VAL A 111 12.93 7.97 1.93
N GLN A 112 13.24 8.68 3.01
CA GLN A 112 14.62 9.09 3.30
C GLN A 112 15.49 7.85 3.49
N TYR A 113 16.72 7.93 3.00
CA TYR A 113 17.66 6.80 3.05
C TYR A 113 17.95 6.30 4.47
N LYS A 114 17.81 7.17 5.49
CA LYS A 114 17.95 6.78 6.90
C LYS A 114 16.91 5.74 7.36
N HIS A 115 15.77 5.67 6.66
CA HIS A 115 14.69 4.72 6.92
C HIS A 115 14.72 3.51 5.98
N THR A 116 15.56 3.52 4.94
CA THR A 116 15.81 2.32 4.13
C THR A 116 16.79 1.42 4.88
N ILE A 117 16.33 0.25 5.32
CA ILE A 117 17.20 -0.77 5.89
C ILE A 117 18.27 -1.08 4.85
N ASN A 118 19.53 -0.81 5.18
CA ASN A 118 20.65 -1.25 4.34
C ASN A 118 20.95 -2.71 4.70
N PRO A 119 20.49 -3.69 3.90
CA PRO A 119 20.63 -5.09 4.25
C PRO A 119 22.10 -5.52 4.34
N GLU A 120 23.05 -4.78 3.74
CA GLU A 120 24.47 -5.09 3.85
C GLU A 120 25.10 -4.67 5.19
N ILE A 121 24.58 -3.60 5.82
CA ILE A 121 25.10 -3.13 7.11
C ILE A 121 24.62 -4.08 8.21
N GLU A 122 23.33 -4.44 8.22
CA GLU A 122 22.81 -5.44 9.15
C GLU A 122 23.50 -6.80 8.97
N LYS A 123 23.66 -7.29 7.74
CA LYS A 123 24.37 -8.56 7.49
C LYS A 123 25.82 -8.53 7.96
N ARG A 124 26.53 -7.41 7.81
CA ARG A 124 27.91 -7.25 8.29
C ARG A 124 27.98 -7.18 9.81
N GLU A 125 27.06 -6.51 10.48
CA GLU A 125 27.01 -6.46 11.95
C GLU A 125 26.65 -7.83 12.55
N ILE A 126 25.67 -8.53 11.97
CA ILE A 126 25.30 -9.89 12.38
C ILE A 126 26.48 -10.85 12.18
N GLN A 127 27.21 -10.78 11.06
CA GLN A 127 28.39 -11.63 10.80
C GLN A 127 29.63 -11.24 11.63
N LYS A 128 29.79 -9.97 12.00
CA LYS A 128 30.87 -9.54 12.92
C LYS A 128 30.60 -10.02 14.34
N ASN A 129 29.36 -9.96 14.80
CA ASN A 129 28.97 -10.42 16.13
C ASN A 129 28.98 -11.95 16.26
N SER A 130 28.75 -12.69 15.16
CA SER A 130 28.91 -14.16 15.15
C SER A 130 30.38 -14.62 15.14
N LYS A 131 31.34 -13.74 14.81
CA LYS A 131 32.78 -14.03 14.90
C LYS A 131 33.42 -13.53 16.20
N LEU A 132 32.75 -12.64 16.93
CA LEU A 132 33.18 -12.09 18.21
C LEU A 132 32.60 -12.88 19.41
N THR A 133 32.44 -14.20 19.26
CA THR A 133 32.00 -15.10 20.36
C THR A 133 33.17 -15.83 21.03
N ASN A 134 34.41 -15.35 20.83
CA ASN A 134 35.59 -15.81 21.53
C ASN A 134 36.48 -14.63 21.91
N MET A 135 36.03 -13.76 22.82
CA MET A 135 36.84 -13.10 23.86
C MET A 135 36.13 -11.86 24.43
N LYS A 136 36.24 -11.75 25.76
CA LYS A 136 35.92 -10.61 26.63
C LYS A 136 34.43 -10.36 26.94
N SER A 137 34.07 -10.93 28.09
CA SER A 137 33.15 -10.42 29.10
C SER A 137 32.97 -8.89 29.06
N ILE A 138 31.91 -8.46 28.39
CA ILE A 138 31.28 -7.15 28.58
C ILE A 138 30.39 -7.26 29.82
N SER A 139 30.50 -6.29 30.71
CA SER A 139 29.80 -6.21 31.99
C SER A 139 28.28 -6.39 31.86
N ASN A 140 27.75 -7.21 32.76
CA ASN A 140 26.36 -7.70 32.85
C ASN A 140 25.29 -6.65 33.22
N GLU A 141 25.29 -5.45 32.64
CA GLU A 141 24.06 -4.66 32.62
C GLU A 141 23.23 -5.13 31.44
N ARG A 142 22.44 -6.18 31.69
CA ARG A 142 21.39 -6.60 30.78
C ARG A 142 20.41 -5.44 30.65
N ALA A 143 20.44 -4.73 29.52
CA ALA A 143 19.22 -4.11 29.04
C ALA A 143 18.17 -5.23 29.03
N GLU A 144 17.17 -5.10 29.90
CA GLU A 144 16.16 -6.12 30.12
C GLU A 144 15.48 -6.35 28.78
N PHE A 145 15.84 -7.47 28.13
CA PHE A 145 15.28 -7.84 26.85
C PHE A 145 13.79 -8.03 27.08
N ASN A 146 12.99 -7.03 26.73
CA ASN A 146 11.55 -7.07 26.89
C ASN A 146 10.98 -7.95 25.77
N PRO A 147 10.66 -9.23 26.04
CA PRO A 147 10.21 -10.14 25.01
C PRO A 147 8.84 -9.72 24.47
N LEU A 148 8.09 -8.89 25.21
CA LEU A 148 6.79 -8.36 24.81
C LEU A 148 6.89 -7.31 23.69
N LEU A 149 8.08 -6.73 23.45
CA LEU A 149 8.29 -5.79 22.34
C LEU A 149 8.66 -6.50 21.02
N PHE A 150 9.05 -7.78 21.08
CA PHE A 150 9.42 -8.59 19.91
C PHE A 150 8.51 -9.79 19.66
N GLU A 151 7.60 -10.10 20.58
CA GLU A 151 6.37 -10.80 20.26
C GLU A 151 5.41 -9.85 19.51
N CYS A 152 5.94 -9.21 18.46
CA CYS A 152 5.15 -8.75 17.34
C CYS A 152 4.49 -10.01 16.82
N ASP A 153 3.28 -10.24 17.31
CA ASP A 153 2.43 -11.36 17.00
C ASP A 153 2.28 -11.37 15.48
N VAL A 154 3.13 -12.16 14.83
CA VAL A 154 3.25 -12.19 13.37
C VAL A 154 1.89 -12.54 12.78
N HIS A 155 1.05 -13.26 13.53
CA HIS A 155 -0.34 -13.50 13.19
C HIS A 155 -1.20 -12.23 13.28
N LYS A 156 -1.06 -11.37 14.29
CA LYS A 156 -1.76 -10.06 14.31
C LYS A 156 -1.29 -9.13 13.20
N ILE A 157 0.03 -9.06 12.94
CA ILE A 157 0.56 -8.29 11.81
C ILE A 157 0.00 -8.84 10.50
N LYS A 158 0.00 -10.17 10.33
CA LYS A 158 -0.55 -10.84 9.15
C LYS A 158 -2.06 -10.68 9.03
N ILE A 159 -2.81 -10.66 10.13
CA ILE A 159 -4.25 -10.39 10.11
C ILE A 159 -4.49 -8.94 9.71
N ILE A 160 -3.74 -7.98 10.24
CA ILE A 160 -3.79 -6.58 9.83
C ILE A 160 -3.43 -6.47 8.36
N GLU A 161 -2.34 -7.09 7.94
CA GLU A 161 -1.91 -7.18 6.54
C GLU A 161 -3.04 -7.77 5.69
N ASP A 162 -3.54 -8.96 5.98
CA ASP A 162 -4.61 -9.61 5.22
C ASP A 162 -5.92 -8.81 5.20
N LEU A 163 -6.29 -8.14 6.29
CA LEU A 163 -7.50 -7.32 6.41
C LEU A 163 -7.36 -6.00 5.65
N PHE A 164 -6.17 -5.40 5.67
CA PHE A 164 -5.86 -4.21 4.89
C PHE A 164 -5.69 -4.57 3.40
N PHE A 165 -4.80 -5.49 3.04
CA PHE A 165 -4.56 -5.93 1.67
C PHE A 165 -5.80 -6.57 1.02
N SER A 166 -6.70 -7.24 1.74
CA SER A 166 -7.96 -7.71 1.16
C SER A 166 -8.92 -6.57 0.77
N LYS A 167 -8.86 -5.44 1.47
CA LYS A 167 -9.68 -4.25 1.21
C LYS A 167 -9.10 -3.39 0.08
N TYR A 168 -7.77 -3.32 -0.04
CA TYR A 168 -7.06 -2.50 -1.03
C TYR A 168 -6.70 -3.25 -2.32
N PHE A 169 -6.37 -4.55 -2.25
CA PHE A 169 -6.11 -5.41 -3.41
C PHE A 169 -7.29 -6.35 -3.66
N THR A 170 -8.37 -5.83 -4.21
CA THR A 170 -9.46 -6.64 -4.81
C THR A 170 -9.00 -7.50 -5.98
N ASN A 171 -7.74 -7.36 -6.41
CA ASN A 171 -7.11 -8.14 -7.46
C ASN A 171 -6.48 -9.47 -6.97
N LYS A 172 -6.85 -9.97 -5.79
CA LYS A 172 -6.50 -11.34 -5.32
C LYS A 172 -6.77 -12.40 -6.39
N ASN A 173 -7.76 -12.17 -7.26
CA ASN A 173 -8.07 -13.07 -8.37
C ASN A 173 -7.01 -13.11 -9.46
N LYS A 174 -6.32 -12.01 -9.79
CA LYS A 174 -5.29 -12.02 -10.85
C LYS A 174 -4.02 -12.75 -10.42
N MET A 175 -3.55 -12.51 -9.20
CA MET A 175 -2.35 -13.17 -8.68
C MET A 175 -2.61 -14.67 -8.45
N LYS A 176 -3.82 -15.00 -7.97
CA LYS A 176 -4.31 -16.39 -7.92
C LYS A 176 -4.38 -17.00 -9.32
N ALA A 177 -4.95 -16.31 -10.31
CA ALA A 177 -5.04 -16.80 -11.69
C ALA A 177 -3.66 -17.04 -12.32
N LEU A 178 -2.71 -16.12 -12.13
CA LEU A 178 -1.32 -16.27 -12.56
C LEU A 178 -0.65 -17.47 -11.90
N LEU A 179 -0.81 -17.65 -10.59
CA LEU A 179 -0.26 -18.81 -9.89
C LEU A 179 -0.89 -20.12 -10.40
N HIS A 180 -2.20 -20.13 -10.64
CA HIS A 180 -2.89 -21.26 -11.25
C HIS A 180 -2.39 -21.56 -12.67
N GLU A 181 -2.09 -20.54 -13.46
CA GLU A 181 -1.55 -20.67 -14.81
C GLU A 181 -0.12 -21.23 -14.80
N ILE A 182 0.74 -20.73 -13.92
CA ILE A 182 2.10 -21.22 -13.69
C ILE A 182 2.07 -22.70 -13.26
N ILE A 183 1.19 -23.07 -12.32
CA ILE A 183 1.01 -24.46 -11.88
C ILE A 183 0.48 -25.33 -13.03
N LYS A 184 -0.53 -24.86 -13.76
CA LYS A 184 -1.15 -25.59 -14.88
C LYS A 184 -0.16 -25.86 -16.01
N ASN A 185 0.73 -24.91 -16.28
CA ASN A 185 1.73 -25.02 -17.33
C ASN A 185 3.02 -25.73 -16.87
N GLY A 186 3.13 -26.12 -15.59
CA GLY A 186 4.27 -26.87 -15.06
C GLY A 186 5.50 -26.02 -14.72
N TYR A 187 5.40 -24.69 -14.75
CA TYR A 187 6.50 -23.75 -14.46
C TYR A 187 6.77 -23.54 -12.96
N LEU A 188 5.97 -24.16 -12.08
CA LEU A 188 6.19 -24.06 -10.62
C LEU A 188 7.58 -24.55 -10.22
N CYS A 189 8.11 -25.57 -10.92
CA CYS A 189 9.43 -26.12 -10.66
C CYS A 189 10.55 -25.11 -10.90
N ASP A 190 10.37 -24.17 -11.83
CA ASP A 190 11.38 -23.17 -12.16
C ASP A 190 11.50 -22.10 -11.07
N LEU A 191 10.39 -21.76 -10.39
CA LEU A 191 10.36 -20.80 -9.28
C LEU A 191 10.97 -21.33 -7.98
N ILE A 192 10.91 -22.65 -7.76
CA ILE A 192 11.48 -23.30 -6.56
C ILE A 192 12.99 -23.52 -6.74
N TYR A 193 13.50 -23.42 -7.97
CA TYR A 193 14.81 -23.95 -8.35
C TYR A 193 16.02 -23.07 -8.01
N GLU A 194 15.83 -21.79 -7.69
CA GLU A 194 16.95 -20.85 -7.54
C GLU A 194 17.68 -20.94 -6.19
N GLN A 195 17.03 -21.44 -5.13
CA GLN A 195 17.55 -21.18 -3.78
C GLN A 195 18.40 -22.28 -3.14
N GLU A 196 18.36 -23.57 -3.57
CA GLU A 196 18.94 -24.62 -2.69
C GLU A 196 19.72 -25.82 -3.30
N ILE A 197 20.03 -25.92 -4.60
CA ILE A 197 20.70 -27.15 -5.08
C ILE A 197 21.94 -26.89 -5.94
N THR A 198 23.10 -26.81 -5.28
CA THR A 198 24.44 -26.71 -5.87
C THR A 198 24.96 -28.01 -6.50
N SER A 199 24.28 -29.15 -6.36
CA SER A 199 24.73 -30.41 -6.98
C SER A 199 23.79 -30.92 -8.10
N LYS A 200 24.33 -31.06 -9.32
CA LYS A 200 23.63 -31.62 -10.51
C LYS A 200 22.97 -32.98 -10.26
N LYS A 201 23.43 -33.74 -9.27
CA LYS A 201 22.95 -35.11 -8.97
C LYS A 201 21.67 -35.13 -8.14
N ALA A 202 21.42 -34.10 -7.32
CA ALA A 202 20.15 -33.95 -6.60
C ALA A 202 19.03 -33.44 -7.53
N ARG A 203 19.39 -32.67 -8.56
CA ARG A 203 18.49 -32.16 -9.60
C ARG A 203 17.72 -33.27 -10.33
N THR A 204 18.42 -34.29 -10.81
CA THR A 204 17.81 -35.40 -11.56
C THR A 204 16.88 -36.25 -10.69
N LYS A 205 17.26 -36.51 -9.43
CA LYS A 205 16.45 -37.32 -8.51
C LYS A 205 15.10 -36.67 -8.17
N MET A 206 15.09 -35.35 -7.94
CA MET A 206 13.86 -34.64 -7.59
C MET A 206 12.91 -34.52 -8.78
N HIS A 207 13.45 -34.24 -9.98
CA HIS A 207 12.66 -34.18 -11.22
C HIS A 207 12.00 -35.53 -11.56
N GLU A 208 12.69 -36.65 -11.35
CA GLU A 208 12.11 -37.98 -11.53
C GLU A 208 10.98 -38.28 -10.52
N LYS A 209 11.11 -37.83 -9.27
CA LYS A 209 10.08 -38.02 -8.24
C LYS A 209 8.80 -37.25 -8.57
N ILE A 210 8.93 -35.98 -8.95
CA ILE A 210 7.80 -35.13 -9.35
C ILE A 210 7.11 -35.69 -10.60
N LYS A 211 7.88 -36.17 -11.59
CA LYS A 211 7.33 -36.80 -12.80
C LYS A 211 6.52 -38.07 -12.48
N LYS A 212 6.98 -38.89 -11.53
CA LYS A 212 6.25 -40.09 -11.08
C LYS A 212 4.94 -39.73 -10.38
N GLU A 213 4.96 -38.79 -9.43
CA GLU A 213 3.77 -38.35 -8.69
C GLU A 213 2.74 -37.70 -9.63
N SER A 214 3.18 -36.87 -10.58
CA SER A 214 2.31 -36.23 -11.57
C SER A 214 1.60 -37.26 -12.47
N ASN A 215 2.32 -38.31 -12.90
CA ASN A 215 1.72 -39.39 -13.69
C ASN A 215 0.72 -40.21 -12.88
N LEU A 216 0.99 -40.47 -11.60
CA LEU A 216 0.10 -41.20 -10.71
C LEU A 216 -1.24 -40.46 -10.53
N ILE A 217 -1.18 -39.15 -10.30
CA ILE A 217 -2.37 -38.28 -10.19
C ILE A 217 -3.17 -38.28 -11.50
N ARG A 218 -2.49 -38.32 -12.65
CA ARG A 218 -3.13 -38.35 -13.96
C ARG A 218 -3.85 -39.68 -14.25
N ILE A 219 -3.33 -40.79 -13.74
CA ILE A 219 -3.97 -42.12 -13.84
C ILE A 219 -5.20 -42.18 -12.94
N ILE A 220 -5.09 -41.70 -11.69
CA ILE A 220 -6.22 -41.68 -10.74
C ILE A 220 -7.39 -40.83 -11.27
N ARG A 221 -7.12 -39.74 -12.00
CA ARG A 221 -8.17 -38.89 -12.60
C ARG A 221 -8.85 -39.45 -13.86
N LYS A 222 -8.34 -40.54 -14.44
CA LYS A 222 -8.90 -41.15 -15.66
C LYS A 222 -9.79 -42.36 -15.38
N ASN A 223 -9.82 -42.85 -14.13
CA ASN A 223 -10.78 -43.82 -13.63
C ASN A 223 -11.86 -43.10 -12.83
#